data_AF-A0A938UDI9-F1
#
_entry.id   AF-A0A938UDI9-F1
#
_cell.length_a   1.000
_cell.length_b   1.000
_cell.length_c   1.000
_cell.angle_alpha   90.00
_cell.angle_beta   90.00
_cell.angle_gamma   90.00
#
_symmetry.space_group_name_H-M   'P 1'
#
loop_
_entity.id
_entity.type
_entity.pdbx_description
1 polymer ?
#
loop_
_entity_poly.entity_id
_entity_poly.type
_entity_poly.pdbx_seq_one_letter_code
_entity_poly.pdbx_strand_id
1 'polypeptide(L)' 'MMKKFLVKRLRDLGWWKYGQGGSHEKWTNGEQKTVVPRHAEINELTAKAIIKTARANPGMPRKDQT' A
#
# COMPACT_ATOMS: atom_id res chain seq x y z
N MET A 1 9.04 -1.05 -11.12
CA MET A 1 7.60 -0.69 -11.24
C MET A 1 7.39 0.72 -10.71
N MET A 2 6.53 1.52 -11.35
CA MET A 2 6.22 2.87 -10.83
C MET A 2 5.36 2.78 -9.56
N LYS A 3 5.77 3.48 -8.51
CA LYS A 3 5.08 3.57 -7.22
C LYS A 3 3.58 3.86 -7.34
N LYS A 4 3.18 4.69 -8.31
CA LYS A 4 1.78 5.07 -8.54
C LYS A 4 0.87 3.85 -8.74
N PHE A 5 1.35 2.81 -9.44
CA PHE A 5 0.59 1.58 -9.65
C PHE A 5 0.44 0.77 -8.35
N LEU A 6 1.51 0.64 -7.57
CA LEU A 6 1.47 -0.03 -6.27
C LEU A 6 0.46 0.64 -5.33
N VAL A 7 0.53 1.97 -5.22
CA VAL A 7 -0.39 2.77 -4.41
C VAL A 7 -1.84 2.59 -4.84
N LYS A 8 -2.11 2.59 -6.16
CA LYS A 8 -3.46 2.36 -6.69
C LYS A 8 -3.99 0.96 -6.30
N ARG A 9 -3.16 -0.07 -6.44
CA ARG A 9 -3.52 -1.45 -6.06
C ARG A 9 -3.75 -1.60 -4.56
N LEU A 10 -2.94 -0.94 -3.72
CA LEU A 10 -3.14 -0.96 -2.28
C LEU A 10 -4.49 -0.36 -1.88
N ARG A 11 -4.85 0.80 -2.43
CA ARG A 11 -6.16 1.44 -2.16
C ARG A 11 -7.33 0.57 -2.59
N ASP A 12 -7.23 -0.05 -3.76
CA ASP A 12 -8.23 -0.98 -4.30
C ASP A 12 -8.46 -2.19 -3.37
N LEU A 13 -7.40 -2.64 -2.70
CA LEU A 13 -7.43 -3.71 -1.70
C LEU A 13 -7.85 -3.23 -0.30
N GLY A 14 -8.30 -1.98 -0.15
CA GLY A 14 -8.72 -1.42 1.13
C GLY A 14 -7.58 -1.03 2.06
N TRP A 15 -6.35 -0.90 1.56
CA TRP A 15 -5.22 -0.37 2.34
C TRP A 15 -5.18 1.16 2.24
N TRP A 16 -4.90 1.83 3.36
CA TRP A 16 -4.73 3.28 3.41
C TRP A 16 -3.39 3.68 4.02
N LYS A 17 -2.90 4.84 3.60
CA LYS A 17 -1.73 5.47 4.20
C LYS A 17 -2.16 6.12 5.51
N TYR A 18 -1.54 5.73 6.61
CA TYR A 18 -1.81 6.32 7.94
C TYR A 18 -0.71 7.26 8.40
N GLY A 19 0.44 7.28 7.72
CA GLY A 19 1.54 8.17 8.08
C GLY A 19 2.65 8.19 7.04
N GLN A 20 3.60 9.10 7.26
CA GLN A 20 4.86 9.16 6.53
C GLN A 20 5.95 9.65 7.47
N GLY A 21 7.17 9.17 7.28
CA GLY A 21 8.34 9.62 8.03
C GLY A 21 9.58 9.44 7.19
N GLY A 22 10.32 10.54 6.98
CA GLY A 22 11.52 10.56 6.15
C GLY A 22 11.27 10.01 4.74
N SER A 23 12.02 8.96 4.39
CA SER A 23 12.04 8.33 3.07
C SER A 23 10.95 7.27 2.85
N HIS A 24 10.10 6.99 3.85
CA HIS A 24 9.11 5.90 3.81
C HIS A 24 7.68 6.37 4.13
N GLU A 25 6.71 5.76 3.46
CA GLU A 25 5.28 5.90 3.73
C GLU A 25 4.76 4.70 4.50
N LYS A 26 3.93 4.94 5.51
CA LYS A 26 3.35 3.89 6.35
C LYS A 26 1.92 3.61 5.92
N TRP A 27 1.65 2.35 5.59
CA TRP A 27 0.37 1.87 5.07
C TRP A 27 -0.21 0.80 6.00
N THR A 28 -1.52 0.77 6.11
CA THR A 28 -2.25 -0.19 6.94
C THR A 28 -3.61 -0.51 6.33
N ASN A 29 -4.12 -1.70 6.60
CA ASN A 29 -5.49 -2.10 6.31
C ASN A 29 -6.36 -2.17 7.59
N GLY A 30 -5.84 -1.69 8.73
CA GLY A 30 -6.50 -1.76 10.04
C GLY A 30 -5.92 -2.85 10.95
N GLU A 31 -5.48 -3.96 10.37
CA GLU A 31 -4.93 -5.12 11.10
C GLU A 31 -3.42 -5.26 10.90
N GLN A 32 -2.98 -5.13 9.65
CA GLN A 32 -1.60 -5.25 9.18
C GLN A 32 -1.01 -3.88 8.87
N LYS A 33 0.31 -3.77 9.00
CA LYS A 33 1.07 -2.56 8.70
C LYS A 33 2.21 -2.89 7.75
N THR A 34 2.42 -2.06 6.75
CA THR A 34 3.53 -2.16 5.80
C THR A 34 4.17 -0.80 5.55
N VAL A 35 5.42 -0.82 5.10
CA VAL A 35 6.17 0.38 4.71
C VAL A 35 6.39 0.37 3.21
N VAL A 36 6.04 1.48 2.56
CA VAL A 36 6.20 1.67 1.13
C VAL A 36 7.28 2.74 0.91
N PRO A 37 8.35 2.45 0.14
CA PRO A 37 9.35 3.45 -0.15
C PRO A 37 8.79 4.61 -0.97
N ARG A 38 9.26 5.84 -0.69
CA ARG A 38 8.72 7.05 -1.31
C ARG A 38 9.19 7.28 -2.73
N HIS A 39 10.32 6.67 -3.13
CA HIS A 39 10.93 6.85 -4.45
C HIS A 39 10.00 6.43 -5.60
N ALA A 40 10.18 7.07 -6.77
CA ALA A 40 9.29 6.88 -7.92
C ALA A 40 9.35 5.45 -8.47
N GLU A 41 10.52 4.83 -8.43
CA GLU A 41 10.79 3.52 -8.97
C GLU A 41 11.03 2.51 -7.86
N ILE A 42 10.05 1.64 -7.63
CA ILE A 42 10.13 0.60 -6.62
C ILE A 42 10.58 -0.69 -7.31
N ASN A 43 11.49 -1.42 -6.66
CA ASN A 43 11.90 -2.75 -7.10
C ASN A 43 10.65 -3.61 -7.29
N GLU A 44 10.53 -4.23 -8.46
CA GLU A 44 9.34 -4.99 -8.84
C GLU A 44 9.05 -6.16 -7.90
N LEU A 45 10.09 -6.80 -7.36
CA LEU A 45 9.97 -7.89 -6.40
C LEU A 45 9.35 -7.38 -5.10
N THR A 46 9.82 -6.23 -4.59
CA THR A 46 9.26 -5.57 -3.41
C THR A 46 7.80 -5.18 -3.63
N ALA A 47 7.48 -4.57 -4.77
CA ALA A 47 6.11 -4.20 -5.10
C ALA A 47 5.18 -5.44 -5.19
N LYS A 48 5.63 -6.52 -5.83
CA LYS A 48 4.87 -7.77 -5.94
C LYS A 48 4.64 -8.41 -4.57
N ALA A 49 5.64 -8.43 -3.70
CA ALA A 49 5.52 -8.96 -2.34
C ALA A 49 4.47 -8.19 -1.53
N ILE A 50 4.54 -6.85 -1.55
CA ILE A 50 3.56 -5.99 -0.87
C ILE A 50 2.14 -6.24 -1.38
N ILE A 51 1.95 -6.31 -2.70
CA ILE A 51 0.62 -6.59 -3.30
C ILE A 51 0.12 -7.99 -2.93
N LYS A 52 1.01 -9.00 -2.90
CA LYS A 52 0.64 -10.36 -2.50
C LYS A 52 0.13 -10.39 -1.06
N THR A 53 0.85 -9.75 -0.14
CA THR A 53 0.42 -9.63 1.27
C THR A 53 -0.91 -8.87 1.38
N ALA A 54 -1.07 -7.77 0.63
CA ALA A 54 -2.29 -6.98 0.62
C ALA A 54 -3.49 -7.75 0.03
N ARG A 55 -3.27 -8.59 -0.98
CA ARG A 55 -4.30 -9.49 -1.53
C ARG A 55 -4.71 -10.57 -0.55
N ALA A 56 -3.77 -11.11 0.22
CA ALA A 56 -4.06 -12.11 1.25
C ALA A 56 -4.79 -11.51 2.47
N ASN A 57 -4.59 -10.21 2.73
CA ASN A 57 -5.19 -9.48 3.85
C ASN A 57 -5.88 -8.21 3.32
N PRO A 58 -7.01 -8.34 2.61
CA PRO A 58 -7.74 -7.17 2.12
C PRO A 58 -8.27 -6.38 3.32
N GLY A 59 -8.13 -5.05 3.28
CA GLY A 59 -8.80 -4.18 4.23
C GLY A 59 -10.28 -4.09 3.88
N MET A 60 -11.13 -3.79 4.87
CA MET A 60 -12.51 -3.43 4.56
C MET A 60 -12.50 -2.19 3.65
N PRO A 61 -13.13 -2.25 2.46
CA PRO A 61 -13.33 -1.05 1.67
C PRO A 61 -14.20 -0.12 2.50
N ARG A 62 -13.63 1.01 2.96
CA ARG A 62 -14.47 2.08 3.51
C ARG A 62 -15.35 2.54 2.36
N LYS A 63 -16.65 2.24 2.45
CA LYS A 63 -17.68 2.68 1.51
C LYS A 63 -17.92 4.20 1.54
N ASP A 64 -17.11 4.93 2.29
CA ASP A 64 -17.18 6.38 2.48
C ASP A 64 -16.08 7.06 1.67
N GLN A 65 -16.30 7.14 0.36
CA GLN A 65 -15.79 8.24 -0.45
C GLN A 65 -16.71 8.41 -1.65
N THR A 66 -17.95 8.83 -1.35
CA THR A 66 -18.88 9.43 -2.31
C THR A 66 -18.49 10.88 -2.54
#